data_AF-A0A3D4SVN5-F1
#
_entry.id   AF-A0A3D4SVN5-F1
#
_cell.length_a   1.000
_cell.length_b   1.000
_cell.length_c   1.000
_cell.angle_alpha   90.00
_cell.angle_beta   90.00
_cell.angle_gamma   90.00
#
_symmetry.space_group_name_H-M   'P 1'
#
loop_
_entity.id
_entity.type
_entity.pdbx_description
1 polymer ?
#
loop_
_entity_poly.entity_id
_entity_poly.type
_entity_poly.pdbx_seq_one_letter_code
_entity_poly.pdbx_strand_id
1 'polypeptide(L)'
;SSLPPNLEGFLEFHLPHPVDAPVQVTPGETWVLANPTGGLDIPADETRGVALLAIGAGLAPLRCLLLEISGRPSHPPVHLYWEAPHRDDLHELVGVLSLAGSFDWLTVTPVVRGSADDPTGEARTAWHDTADAARFHAYAHPADEIMAMGEPLRTGTAVDAVLADGTWRNRRILIAGDDSAAGKAAVRDALQALTAAGADPAAITAEP
;
A
#
# COMPACT_ATOMS: atom_id res chain seq x y z
N SER A 1 -6.36 -8.50 2.05
CA SER A 1 -6.87 -7.13 2.18
C SER A 1 -6.85 -6.70 3.63
N SER A 2 -7.14 -5.43 3.93
CA SER A 2 -7.44 -5.01 5.30
C SER A 2 -8.67 -4.13 5.30
N LEU A 3 -9.56 -4.36 6.25
CA LEU A 3 -10.83 -3.63 6.41
C LEU A 3 -10.80 -2.97 7.78
N PRO A 4 -11.21 -1.69 7.88
CA PRO A 4 -11.41 -1.08 9.18
C PRO A 4 -12.52 -1.83 9.94
N PRO A 5 -12.53 -1.76 11.29
CA PRO A 5 -13.64 -2.30 12.09
C PRO A 5 -14.99 -1.81 11.55
N ASN A 6 -15.88 -2.74 11.24
CA ASN A 6 -17.22 -2.42 10.73
C ASN A 6 -18.29 -2.49 11.84
N LEU A 7 -19.51 -2.04 11.52
CA LEU A 7 -20.63 -2.04 12.48
C LEU A 7 -21.06 -3.43 12.94
N GLU A 8 -20.66 -4.48 12.22
CA GLU A 8 -20.93 -5.88 12.55
C GLU A 8 -19.84 -6.47 13.47
N GLY A 9 -18.81 -5.69 13.81
CA GLY A 9 -17.72 -6.11 14.69
C GLY A 9 -16.62 -6.91 13.99
N PHE A 10 -16.59 -6.93 12.65
CA PHE A 10 -15.52 -7.57 11.88
C PHE A 10 -14.35 -6.60 11.65
N LEU A 11 -13.14 -7.16 11.67
CA LEU A 11 -11.88 -6.52 11.35
C LEU A 11 -11.09 -7.47 10.43
N GLU A 12 -10.42 -6.94 9.40
CA GLU A 12 -9.48 -7.70 8.57
C GLU A 12 -8.10 -7.02 8.65
N PHE A 13 -7.07 -7.81 8.95
CA PHE A 13 -5.69 -7.35 9.07
C PHE A 13 -4.73 -8.35 8.43
N HIS A 14 -3.55 -7.87 8.03
CA HIS A 14 -2.51 -8.71 7.45
C HIS A 14 -1.59 -9.30 8.52
N LEU A 15 -1.29 -10.59 8.36
CA LEU A 15 -0.24 -11.26 9.12
C LEU A 15 0.89 -11.64 8.15
N PRO A 16 2.16 -11.33 8.46
CA PRO A 16 3.29 -11.90 7.76
C PRO A 16 3.21 -13.43 7.82
N HIS A 17 3.37 -14.08 6.67
CA HIS A 17 3.28 -15.54 6.56
C HIS A 17 4.55 -16.10 5.91
N PRO A 18 5.67 -16.19 6.66
CA PRO A 18 6.93 -16.70 6.10
C PRO A 18 6.81 -18.18 5.76
N VAL A 19 7.36 -18.58 4.61
CA VAL A 19 7.27 -19.95 4.06
C VAL A 19 7.80 -21.00 5.05
N ASP A 20 8.90 -20.69 5.75
CA ASP A 20 9.54 -21.64 6.67
C ASP A 20 8.88 -21.69 8.06
N ALA A 21 8.05 -20.69 8.41
CA ALA A 21 7.44 -20.56 9.72
C ALA A 21 6.02 -19.95 9.64
N PRO A 22 5.09 -20.61 8.93
CA PRO A 22 3.77 -20.06 8.67
C PRO A 22 2.99 -19.86 9.97
N VAL A 23 2.38 -18.68 10.14
CA VAL A 23 1.45 -18.43 11.25
C VAL A 23 0.25 -19.38 11.11
N GLN A 24 0.03 -20.21 12.13
CA GLN A 24 -1.10 -21.12 12.19
C GLN A 24 -2.28 -20.41 12.85
N VAL A 25 -3.43 -20.44 12.19
CA VAL A 25 -4.67 -19.86 12.69
C VAL A 25 -5.78 -20.91 12.63
N THR A 26 -6.63 -20.96 13.64
CA THR A 26 -7.72 -21.94 13.75
C THR A 26 -9.06 -21.22 13.92
N PRO A 27 -10.05 -21.44 13.04
CA PRO A 27 -11.39 -20.89 13.23
C PRO A 27 -11.96 -21.23 14.62
N GLY A 28 -12.40 -20.20 15.35
CA GLY A 28 -12.91 -20.33 16.71
C GLY A 28 -11.89 -20.09 17.83
N GLU A 29 -10.61 -19.92 17.50
CA GLU A 29 -9.62 -19.48 18.49
C GLU A 29 -9.84 -18.00 18.89
N THR A 30 -9.42 -17.64 20.11
CA THR A 30 -9.60 -16.29 20.65
C THR A 30 -8.29 -15.52 20.61
N TRP A 31 -8.31 -14.34 19.98
CA TRP A 31 -7.17 -13.43 19.89
C TRP A 31 -7.42 -12.21 20.78
N VAL A 32 -6.36 -11.73 21.44
CA VAL A 32 -6.38 -10.45 22.14
C VAL A 32 -5.59 -9.45 21.31
N LEU A 33 -6.29 -8.42 20.82
CA LEU A 33 -5.67 -7.32 20.09
C LEU A 33 -5.47 -6.14 21.06
N ALA A 34 -4.29 -5.54 21.02
CA ALA A 34 -4.00 -4.32 21.76
C ALA A 34 -4.69 -3.11 21.12
N ASN A 35 -4.70 -1.98 21.83
CA ASN A 35 -5.15 -0.72 21.26
C ASN A 35 -4.33 -0.35 20.01
N PRO A 36 -4.94 0.32 19.01
CA PRO A 36 -4.21 0.83 17.86
C PRO A 36 -3.10 1.80 18.33
N THR A 37 -1.98 1.75 17.63
CA THR A 37 -0.83 2.63 17.84
C THR A 37 -0.42 3.26 16.51
N GLY A 38 0.45 4.28 16.55
CA GLY A 38 0.90 5.02 15.37
C GLY A 38 0.16 6.35 15.16
N GLY A 39 0.63 7.14 14.19
CA GLY A 39 0.14 8.49 13.90
C GLY A 39 -0.48 8.67 12.51
N LEU A 40 -0.67 7.59 11.75
CA LEU A 40 -1.30 7.66 10.42
C LEU A 40 -2.74 8.14 10.53
N ASP A 41 -2.99 9.36 10.09
CA ASP A 41 -4.31 9.97 10.08
C ASP A 41 -4.44 11.01 8.97
N ILE A 42 -5.66 11.15 8.46
CA ILE A 42 -6.08 12.23 7.57
C ILE A 42 -7.17 13.01 8.33
N PRO A 43 -6.87 14.20 8.87
CA PRO A 43 -7.85 15.01 9.58
C PRO A 43 -9.08 15.32 8.74
N ALA A 44 -10.24 15.44 9.39
CA ALA A 44 -11.52 15.70 8.71
C ALA A 44 -11.56 17.06 7.98
N ASP A 45 -10.74 18.02 8.41
CA ASP A 45 -10.59 19.37 7.83
C ASP A 45 -9.38 19.50 6.90
N GLU A 46 -8.71 18.39 6.53
CA GLU A 46 -7.59 18.44 5.60
C GLU A 46 -8.07 18.83 4.19
N THR A 47 -7.44 19.87 3.64
CA THR A 47 -7.81 20.47 2.34
C THR A 47 -6.65 20.54 1.36
N ARG A 48 -5.40 20.36 1.82
CA ARG A 48 -4.20 20.52 0.99
C ARG A 48 -3.98 19.39 -0.01
N GLY A 49 -4.74 18.31 0.11
CA GLY A 49 -4.49 17.05 -0.57
C GLY A 49 -3.50 16.18 0.21
N VAL A 50 -3.48 14.90 -0.12
CA VAL A 50 -2.68 13.88 0.57
C VAL A 50 -1.91 13.05 -0.45
N ALA A 51 -0.64 12.78 -0.18
CA ALA A 51 0.17 11.78 -0.87
C ALA A 51 0.38 10.59 0.07
N LEU A 52 -0.01 9.39 -0.36
CA LEU A 52 0.14 8.15 0.39
C LEU A 52 1.22 7.31 -0.28
N LEU A 53 2.21 6.84 0.48
CA LEU A 53 3.24 5.92 0.01
C LEU A 53 3.07 4.60 0.78
N ALA A 54 2.51 3.60 0.12
CA ALA A 54 2.46 2.23 0.62
C ALA A 54 3.72 1.49 0.16
N ILE A 55 4.58 1.12 1.10
CA ILE A 55 5.80 0.35 0.85
C ILE A 55 5.61 -1.05 1.44
N GLY A 56 5.72 -2.09 0.63
CA GLY A 56 5.55 -3.47 1.11
C GLY A 56 4.15 -3.71 1.66
N ALA A 57 4.04 -4.11 2.94
CA ALA A 57 2.74 -4.34 3.58
C ALA A 57 2.00 -3.04 3.97
N GLY A 58 2.59 -1.87 3.76
CA GLY A 58 2.02 -0.57 4.10
C GLY A 58 0.70 -0.22 3.39
N LEU A 59 0.29 -0.97 2.37
CA LEU A 59 -1.02 -0.81 1.76
C LEU A 59 -2.15 -1.05 2.78
N ALA A 60 -1.99 -2.00 3.70
CA ALA A 60 -3.02 -2.38 4.67
C ALA A 60 -3.56 -1.18 5.47
N PRO A 61 -2.73 -0.44 6.24
CA PRO A 61 -3.21 0.70 7.01
C PRO A 61 -3.71 1.85 6.12
N LEU A 62 -3.05 2.10 4.98
CA LEU A 62 -3.44 3.19 4.07
C LEU A 62 -4.77 2.91 3.37
N ARG A 63 -5.08 1.65 3.05
CA ARG A 63 -6.39 1.25 2.52
C ARG A 63 -7.49 1.46 3.55
N CYS A 64 -7.24 1.15 4.82
CA CYS A 64 -8.20 1.45 5.89
C CYS A 64 -8.52 2.94 5.95
N LEU A 65 -7.52 3.82 5.85
CA LEU A 65 -7.75 5.27 5.75
C LEU A 65 -8.56 5.63 4.51
N LEU A 66 -8.27 5.06 3.34
CA LEU A 66 -9.02 5.31 2.11
C LEU A 66 -10.51 4.94 2.24
N LEU A 67 -10.80 3.78 2.86
CA LEU A 67 -12.18 3.36 3.12
C LEU A 67 -12.88 4.25 4.14
N GLU A 68 -12.18 4.66 5.19
CA GLU A 68 -12.74 5.57 6.19
C GLU A 68 -13.09 6.92 5.56
N ILE A 69 -12.15 7.52 4.82
CA ILE A 69 -12.40 8.83 4.20
C ILE A 69 -13.51 8.75 3.15
N SER A 70 -13.67 7.63 2.43
CA SER A 70 -14.75 7.47 1.44
C SER A 70 -16.17 7.59 2.00
N GLY A 71 -16.33 7.42 3.32
CA GLY A 71 -17.60 7.60 4.02
C GLY A 71 -17.84 9.03 4.50
N ARG A 72 -16.87 9.95 4.33
CA ARG A 72 -16.96 11.33 4.83
C ARG A 72 -17.72 12.22 3.84
N PRO A 73 -18.32 13.34 4.29
CA PRO A 73 -19.01 14.27 3.40
C PRO A 73 -18.06 15.05 2.46
N SER A 74 -16.79 15.16 2.83
CA SER A 74 -15.75 15.88 2.07
C SER A 74 -14.45 15.10 2.07
N HIS A 75 -13.73 15.18 0.94
CA HIS A 75 -12.52 14.41 0.70
C HIS A 75 -11.43 15.34 0.16
N PRO A 76 -10.22 15.35 0.73
CA PRO A 76 -9.08 15.97 0.05
C PRO A 76 -8.73 15.16 -1.20
N PRO A 77 -8.10 15.77 -2.22
CA PRO A 77 -7.48 14.99 -3.30
C PRO A 77 -6.40 14.06 -2.73
N VAL A 78 -6.48 12.77 -3.01
CA VAL A 78 -5.55 11.75 -2.53
C VAL A 78 -4.86 11.06 -3.70
N HIS A 79 -3.53 10.90 -3.61
CA HIS A 79 -2.76 10.07 -4.54
C HIS A 79 -2.03 8.99 -3.75
N LEU A 80 -2.36 7.72 -4.01
CA LEU A 80 -1.68 6.56 -3.47
C LEU A 80 -0.62 6.04 -4.46
N TYR A 81 0.64 6.01 -4.02
CA TYR A 81 1.72 5.26 -4.63
C TYR A 81 1.87 3.95 -3.88
N TRP A 82 1.64 2.83 -4.56
CA TRP A 82 1.69 1.51 -3.93
C TRP A 82 2.81 0.68 -4.52
N GLU A 83 3.87 0.55 -3.74
CA GLU A 83 5.08 -0.17 -4.10
C GLU A 83 5.04 -1.63 -3.68
N ALA A 84 5.37 -2.50 -4.63
CA ALA A 84 5.59 -3.92 -4.42
C ALA A 84 6.92 -4.38 -5.06
N PRO A 85 7.58 -5.43 -4.53
CA PRO A 85 8.82 -5.95 -5.11
C PRO A 85 8.63 -6.42 -6.55
N HIS A 86 7.52 -7.11 -6.80
CA HIS A 86 7.17 -7.71 -8.08
C HIS A 86 5.69 -7.48 -8.40
N ARG A 87 5.30 -7.50 -9.69
CA ARG A 87 3.90 -7.24 -10.10
C ARG A 87 2.91 -8.20 -9.43
N ASP A 88 3.35 -9.42 -9.20
CA ASP A 88 2.59 -10.51 -8.59
C ASP A 88 2.28 -10.24 -7.09
N ASP A 89 3.07 -9.39 -6.45
CA ASP A 89 2.88 -8.97 -5.04
C ASP A 89 1.81 -7.88 -4.89
N LEU A 90 1.25 -7.37 -6.01
CA LEU A 90 0.13 -6.43 -6.04
C LEU A 90 -1.21 -7.16 -5.73
N HIS A 91 -1.28 -7.76 -4.55
CA HIS A 91 -2.34 -8.65 -4.07
C HIS A 91 -3.77 -8.05 -4.05
N GLU A 92 -3.93 -6.73 -3.90
CA GLU A 92 -5.23 -6.04 -3.89
C GLU A 92 -5.49 -5.17 -5.14
N LEU A 93 -4.77 -5.41 -6.23
CA LEU A 93 -4.77 -4.50 -7.38
C LEU A 93 -6.16 -4.22 -7.93
N VAL A 94 -6.95 -5.25 -8.17
CA VAL A 94 -8.32 -5.09 -8.68
C VAL A 94 -9.16 -4.24 -7.73
N GLY A 95 -9.08 -4.51 -6.42
CA GLY A 95 -9.87 -3.80 -5.41
C GLY A 95 -9.48 -2.33 -5.28
N VAL A 96 -8.17 -2.04 -5.21
CA VAL A 96 -7.66 -0.67 -5.06
C VAL A 96 -7.90 0.16 -6.34
N LEU A 97 -7.73 -0.43 -7.53
CA LEU A 97 -8.05 0.26 -8.79
C LEU A 97 -9.56 0.47 -8.96
N SER A 98 -10.39 -0.49 -8.54
CA SER A 98 -11.85 -0.31 -8.55
C SER A 98 -12.29 0.80 -7.61
N LEU A 99 -11.61 0.97 -6.47
CA LEU A 99 -11.83 2.10 -5.56
C LEU A 99 -11.48 3.43 -6.25
N ALA A 100 -10.31 3.52 -6.89
CA ALA A 100 -9.89 4.70 -7.65
C ALA A 100 -10.87 5.04 -8.78
N GLY A 101 -11.35 4.04 -9.52
CA GLY A 101 -12.36 4.23 -10.57
C GLY A 101 -13.74 4.65 -10.07
N SER A 102 -14.02 4.54 -8.76
CA SER A 102 -15.29 4.93 -8.15
C SER A 102 -15.26 6.33 -7.53
N PHE A 103 -14.08 6.92 -7.33
CA PHE A 103 -13.91 8.16 -6.58
C PHE A 103 -12.98 9.14 -7.31
N ASP A 104 -13.52 10.25 -7.82
CA ASP A 104 -12.76 11.29 -8.53
C ASP A 104 -11.68 11.98 -7.68
N TRP A 105 -11.76 11.85 -6.36
CA TRP A 105 -10.76 12.39 -5.43
C TRP A 105 -9.55 11.46 -5.24
N LEU A 106 -9.59 10.21 -5.71
CA LEU A 106 -8.56 9.21 -5.50
C LEU A 106 -7.82 8.88 -6.81
N THR A 107 -6.50 9.03 -6.80
CA THR A 107 -5.61 8.50 -7.84
C THR A 107 -4.73 7.41 -7.25
N VAL A 108 -4.50 6.33 -8.01
CA VAL A 108 -3.63 5.22 -7.59
C VAL A 108 -2.57 4.97 -8.67
N THR A 109 -1.31 4.90 -8.24
CA THR A 109 -0.18 4.50 -9.08
C THR A 109 0.50 3.31 -8.43
N PRO A 110 0.26 2.09 -8.93
CA PRO A 110 1.06 0.94 -8.55
C PRO A 110 2.49 1.11 -9.05
N VAL A 111 3.45 0.72 -8.23
CA VAL A 111 4.89 0.81 -8.49
C VAL A 111 5.52 -0.55 -8.23
N VAL A 112 6.34 -1.01 -9.16
CA VAL A 112 7.06 -2.27 -9.07
C VAL A 112 8.55 -1.99 -8.98
N ARG A 113 9.18 -2.46 -7.90
CA ARG A 113 10.60 -2.18 -7.64
C ARG A 113 11.53 -2.91 -8.60
N GLY A 114 11.20 -4.16 -8.91
CA GLY A 114 12.11 -5.06 -9.61
C GLY A 114 13.31 -5.47 -8.73
N SER A 115 14.24 -6.17 -9.36
CA SER A 115 15.44 -6.75 -8.76
C SER A 115 16.61 -6.66 -9.75
N ALA A 116 17.81 -7.11 -9.32
CA ALA A 116 18.96 -7.15 -10.22
C ALA A 116 18.75 -8.09 -11.43
N ASP A 117 18.01 -9.19 -11.24
CA ASP A 117 17.76 -10.20 -12.26
C ASP A 117 16.51 -9.90 -13.11
N ASP A 118 15.57 -9.12 -12.56
CA ASP A 118 14.42 -8.54 -13.27
C ASP A 118 14.24 -7.06 -12.89
N PRO A 119 14.92 -6.13 -13.58
CA PRO A 119 14.88 -4.71 -13.26
C PRO A 119 13.50 -4.06 -13.40
N THR A 120 12.57 -4.69 -14.12
CA THR A 120 11.19 -4.20 -14.25
C THR A 120 10.30 -4.70 -13.11
N GLY A 121 10.62 -5.88 -12.54
CA GLY A 121 9.67 -6.65 -11.72
C GLY A 121 8.40 -7.07 -12.49
N GLU A 122 8.47 -6.86 -13.81
CA GLU A 122 7.55 -7.13 -14.92
C GLU A 122 7.37 -8.62 -15.18
N ALA A 123 8.33 -9.47 -14.82
CA ALA A 123 8.26 -10.89 -15.17
C ALA A 123 7.13 -11.59 -14.41
N ARG A 124 6.83 -12.85 -14.73
CA ARG A 124 5.98 -13.70 -13.88
C ARG A 124 6.89 -14.53 -13.00
N THR A 125 6.65 -14.59 -11.69
CA THR A 125 7.47 -15.47 -10.85
C THR A 125 7.09 -16.95 -11.05
N ALA A 126 8.07 -17.84 -10.94
CA ALA A 126 7.84 -19.29 -11.02
C ALA A 126 6.95 -19.81 -9.87
N TRP A 127 6.75 -19.03 -8.80
CA TRP A 127 5.86 -19.38 -7.69
C TRP A 127 4.41 -19.60 -8.17
N HIS A 128 3.93 -18.81 -9.14
CA HIS A 128 2.58 -18.94 -9.69
C HIS A 128 2.35 -20.23 -10.48
N ASP A 129 3.41 -20.94 -10.87
CA ASP A 129 3.33 -22.21 -11.56
C ASP A 129 3.33 -23.41 -10.57
N THR A 130 3.33 -23.15 -9.25
CA THR A 130 3.31 -24.19 -8.21
C THR A 130 1.90 -24.63 -7.82
N ALA A 131 1.76 -25.88 -7.34
CA ALA A 131 0.49 -26.39 -6.83
C ALA A 131 0.00 -25.65 -5.56
N ASP A 132 0.93 -25.05 -4.79
CA ASP A 132 0.60 -24.27 -3.61
C ASP A 132 0.01 -22.90 -3.98
N ALA A 133 0.38 -22.31 -5.12
CA ALA A 133 -0.22 -21.05 -5.57
C ALA A 133 -1.75 -21.14 -5.65
N ALA A 134 -2.31 -22.27 -6.11
CA ALA A 134 -3.75 -22.49 -6.15
C ALA A 134 -4.44 -22.48 -4.77
N ARG A 135 -3.68 -22.67 -3.67
CA ARG A 135 -4.19 -22.63 -2.29
C ARG A 135 -4.21 -21.22 -1.71
N PHE A 136 -3.37 -20.32 -2.23
CA PHE A 136 -3.24 -18.94 -1.77
C PHE A 136 -3.93 -17.93 -2.71
N HIS A 137 -4.36 -18.34 -3.90
CA HIS A 137 -5.04 -17.48 -4.85
C HIS A 137 -6.55 -17.42 -4.63
N ALA A 138 -7.01 -16.33 -4.03
CA ALA A 138 -8.39 -15.87 -4.19
C ALA A 138 -8.51 -14.71 -5.20
N TYR A 139 -7.44 -13.97 -5.55
CA TYR A 139 -7.63 -12.67 -6.21
C TYR A 139 -6.64 -12.22 -7.31
N ALA A 140 -5.60 -12.98 -7.71
CA ALA A 140 -4.75 -12.50 -8.80
C ALA A 140 -4.13 -13.63 -9.64
N HIS A 141 -4.79 -13.98 -10.75
CA HIS A 141 -4.07 -14.46 -11.92
C HIS A 141 -3.74 -13.25 -12.79
N PRO A 142 -2.56 -12.62 -12.64
CA PRO A 142 -2.22 -11.49 -13.48
C PRO A 142 -2.15 -11.95 -14.94
N ALA A 143 -2.78 -11.18 -15.82
CA ALA A 143 -2.61 -11.33 -17.26
C ALA A 143 -1.14 -11.10 -17.66
N ASP A 144 -0.78 -11.46 -18.88
CA ASP A 144 0.60 -11.29 -19.39
C ASP A 144 1.08 -9.82 -19.28
N GLU A 145 0.14 -8.87 -19.40
CA GLU A 145 0.32 -7.44 -19.19
C GLU A 145 -0.70 -6.92 -18.15
N ILE A 146 -0.23 -6.08 -17.22
CA ILE A 146 -1.06 -5.47 -16.18
C ILE A 146 -1.12 -3.96 -16.43
N MET A 147 -2.34 -3.44 -16.55
CA MET A 147 -2.59 -2.02 -16.73
C MET A 147 -3.30 -1.44 -15.51
N ALA A 148 -2.78 -0.33 -14.99
CA ALA A 148 -3.36 0.46 -13.91
C ALA A 148 -4.10 1.67 -14.49
N MET A 149 -5.43 1.62 -14.53
CA MET A 149 -6.28 2.69 -15.10
C MET A 149 -5.93 3.04 -16.56
N GLY A 150 -5.48 2.05 -17.35
CA GLY A 150 -5.09 2.25 -18.74
C GLY A 150 -3.64 2.66 -18.96
N GLU A 151 -2.84 2.76 -17.90
CA GLU A 151 -1.39 3.01 -17.94
C GLU A 151 -0.61 1.76 -17.53
N PRO A 152 0.62 1.55 -18.04
CA PRO A 152 1.50 0.50 -17.56
C PRO A 152 1.86 0.66 -16.07
N LEU A 153 2.30 -0.42 -15.44
CA LEU A 153 2.88 -0.34 -14.10
C LEU A 153 4.12 0.56 -14.11
N ARG A 154 4.28 1.37 -13.05
CA ARG A 154 5.48 2.20 -12.91
C ARG A 154 6.61 1.35 -12.33
N THR A 155 7.83 1.53 -12.81
CA THR A 155 9.01 0.86 -12.25
C THR A 155 9.78 1.77 -11.28
N GLY A 156 10.44 1.20 -10.27
CA GLY A 156 11.23 1.91 -9.26
C GLY A 156 10.60 1.89 -7.86
N THR A 157 10.82 2.93 -7.06
CA THR A 157 10.24 3.01 -5.70
C THR A 157 9.04 3.97 -5.65
N ALA A 158 8.15 3.82 -4.66
CA ALA A 158 7.06 4.77 -4.43
C ALA A 158 7.59 6.19 -4.18
N VAL A 159 8.74 6.33 -3.53
CA VAL A 159 9.34 7.65 -3.29
C VAL A 159 9.90 8.27 -4.58
N ASP A 160 10.51 7.49 -5.46
CA ASP A 160 10.95 8.01 -6.77
C ASP A 160 9.75 8.45 -7.61
N ALA A 161 8.68 7.66 -7.60
CA ALA A 161 7.45 7.95 -8.32
C ALA A 161 6.79 9.25 -7.85
N VAL A 162 6.58 9.40 -6.53
CA VAL A 162 5.97 10.62 -5.99
C VAL A 162 6.85 11.85 -6.26
N LEU A 163 8.18 11.72 -6.15
CA LEU A 163 9.12 12.81 -6.40
C LEU A 163 9.07 13.27 -7.86
N ALA A 164 9.04 12.32 -8.80
CA ALA A 164 8.96 12.56 -10.23
C ALA A 164 7.64 13.27 -10.61
N ASP A 165 6.51 12.80 -10.07
CA ASP A 165 5.21 13.40 -10.36
C ASP A 165 5.01 14.75 -9.65
N GLY A 166 5.74 14.96 -8.54
CA GLY A 166 5.68 16.19 -7.76
C GLY A 166 4.43 16.35 -6.92
N THR A 167 3.63 15.30 -6.78
CA THR A 167 2.33 15.28 -6.07
C THR A 167 2.47 15.48 -4.56
N TRP A 168 3.67 15.27 -4.00
CA TRP A 168 3.98 15.55 -2.60
C TRP A 168 3.98 17.05 -2.24
N ARG A 169 4.16 17.95 -3.22
CA ARG A 169 4.33 19.38 -2.94
C ARG A 169 3.07 19.99 -2.35
N ASN A 170 3.23 20.75 -1.27
CA ASN A 170 2.14 21.40 -0.53
C ASN A 170 1.05 20.44 -0.04
N ARG A 171 1.35 19.15 0.17
CA ARG A 171 0.40 18.14 0.66
C ARG A 171 0.80 17.59 2.02
N ARG A 172 -0.14 16.95 2.71
CA ARG A 172 0.17 15.99 3.77
C ARG A 172 0.74 14.72 3.14
N ILE A 173 1.72 14.11 3.76
CA ILE A 173 2.37 12.90 3.26
C ILE A 173 2.28 11.83 4.33
N LEU A 174 1.74 10.67 3.97
CA LEU A 174 1.70 9.50 4.83
C LEU A 174 2.52 8.38 4.18
N ILE A 175 3.50 7.85 4.93
CA ILE A 175 4.35 6.74 4.50
C ILE A 175 4.06 5.57 5.42
N ALA A 176 3.68 4.43 4.85
CA ALA A 176 3.45 3.20 5.60
C ALA A 176 4.33 2.08 5.05
N GLY A 177 4.98 1.34 5.94
CA GLY A 177 5.84 0.21 5.63
C GLY A 177 5.38 -1.10 6.25
N ASP A 178 6.32 -2.05 6.34
CA ASP A 178 6.24 -3.20 7.22
C ASP A 178 7.34 -3.18 8.30
N ASP A 179 7.09 -3.82 9.44
CA ASP A 179 7.97 -3.76 10.61
C ASP A 179 9.28 -4.55 10.46
N SER A 180 9.53 -5.16 9.29
CA SER A 180 10.81 -5.82 9.01
C SER A 180 11.96 -4.80 8.97
N ALA A 181 13.19 -5.28 9.08
CA ALA A 181 14.37 -4.44 8.96
C ALA A 181 14.43 -3.71 7.59
N ALA A 182 13.98 -4.39 6.52
CA ALA A 182 13.96 -3.83 5.17
C ALA A 182 12.84 -2.80 5.01
N GLY A 183 11.63 -3.08 5.50
CA GLY A 183 10.50 -2.14 5.49
C GLY A 183 10.83 -0.86 6.27
N LYS A 184 11.36 -1.01 7.50
CA LYS A 184 11.87 0.10 8.31
C LYS A 184 12.94 0.94 7.60
N ALA A 185 13.85 0.29 6.86
CA ALA A 185 14.87 1.01 6.09
C ALA A 185 14.22 1.81 4.95
N ALA A 186 13.35 1.17 4.16
CA ALA A 186 12.68 1.83 3.04
C ALA A 186 11.81 3.02 3.47
N VAL A 187 11.10 2.93 4.60
CA VAL A 187 10.33 4.06 5.16
C VAL A 187 11.25 5.21 5.56
N ARG A 188 12.39 4.93 6.21
CA ARG A 188 13.38 5.97 6.57
C ARG A 188 14.00 6.61 5.32
N ASP A 189 14.33 5.82 4.31
CA ASP A 189 14.91 6.30 3.07
C ASP A 189 13.91 7.21 2.31
N ALA A 190 12.64 6.83 2.27
CA ALA A 190 11.58 7.64 1.68
C ALA A 190 11.39 8.98 2.40
N LEU A 191 11.37 8.96 3.74
CA LEU A 191 11.32 10.17 4.58
C LEU A 191 12.52 11.08 4.30
N GLN A 192 13.73 10.52 4.23
CA GLN A 192 14.95 11.27 3.96
C GLN A 192 14.93 11.89 2.57
N ALA A 193 14.51 11.14 1.55
CA ALA A 193 14.44 11.63 0.17
C ALA A 193 13.42 12.77 0.00
N LEU A 194 12.23 12.65 0.59
CA LEU A 194 11.22 13.72 0.59
C LEU A 194 11.70 14.97 1.32
N THR A 195 12.33 14.80 2.48
CA THR A 195 12.90 15.92 3.25
C THR A 195 14.02 16.61 2.45
N ALA A 196 14.90 15.84 1.82
CA ALA A 196 15.97 16.36 0.97
C ALA A 196 15.43 17.10 -0.27
N ALA A 197 14.28 16.68 -0.79
CA ALA A 197 13.57 17.36 -1.88
C ALA A 197 12.86 18.66 -1.44
N GLY A 198 12.78 18.92 -0.13
CA GLY A 198 12.21 20.14 0.46
C GLY A 198 10.79 19.98 1.02
N ALA A 199 10.31 18.76 1.25
CA ALA A 199 9.07 18.54 2.00
C ALA A 199 9.25 18.98 3.46
N ASP A 200 8.24 19.66 4.02
CA ASP A 200 8.21 20.02 5.43
C ASP A 200 8.09 18.74 6.29
N PRO A 201 9.05 18.41 7.16
CA PRO A 201 8.97 17.22 8.02
C PRO A 201 7.72 17.19 8.88
N ALA A 202 7.14 18.35 9.25
CA ALA A 202 5.91 18.41 10.03
C ALA A 202 4.66 18.01 9.23
N ALA A 203 4.76 17.95 7.90
CA ALA A 203 3.70 17.47 7.02
C ALA A 203 3.81 15.96 6.70
N ILE A 204 4.87 15.30 7.17
CA ILE A 204 5.13 13.87 6.91
C ILE A 204 4.86 13.06 8.19
N THR A 205 3.98 12.07 8.08
CA THR A 205 3.90 10.97 9.05
C THR A 205 4.44 9.71 8.38
N ALA A 206 5.35 9.01 9.06
CA ALA A 206 5.97 7.81 8.55
C ALA A 206 5.92 6.70 9.63
N GLU A 207 5.27 5.59 9.32
CA GLU A 207 5.18 4.41 10.19
C GLU A 207 5.70 3.17 9.45
N PRO A 208 6.62 2.39 10.05
CA PRO A 208 6.96 1.06 9.56
C PRO A 208 5.86 0.04 9.86
#